data_AF-X0YG18-F1
#
_entry.id   AF-X0YG18-F1
#
_cell.length_a   1.000
_cell.length_b   1.000
_cell.length_c   1.000
_cell.angle_alpha   90.00
_cell.angle_beta   90.00
_cell.angle_gamma   90.00
#
_symmetry.space_group_name_H-M   'P 1'
#
loop_
_entity.id
_entity.type
_entity.pdbx_description
1 polymer ?
#
loop_
_entity_poly.entity_id
_entity_poly.type
_entity_poly.pdbx_seq_one_letter_code
_entity_poly.pdbx_strand_id
1 'polypeptide(L)' 'MPNSNIMIIGAGISGIEAGLTLAEQGYKVILVERTSS' A
#
# COMPACT_ATOMS: atom_id res chain seq x y z
N MET A 1 2.52 16.49 6.62
CA MET A 1 2.86 15.82 7.90
C MET A 1 4.17 15.08 7.69
N PRO A 2 5.21 15.26 8.53
CA PRO A 2 6.46 14.52 8.36
C PRO A 2 6.19 13.01 8.49
N ASN A 3 6.55 12.26 7.45
CA ASN A 3 6.60 10.79 7.40
C ASN A 3 5.26 10.01 7.33
N SER A 4 4.25 10.51 6.63
CA SER A 4 2.98 9.78 6.39
C SER A 4 3.07 8.70 5.30
N ASN A 5 4.10 7.87 5.33
CA ASN A 5 4.24 6.74 4.42
C ASN A 5 3.57 5.49 5.02
N ILE A 6 2.77 4.79 4.23
CA ILE A 6 2.10 3.55 4.64
C ILE A 6 2.68 2.39 3.83
N MET A 7 3.06 1.31 4.50
CA MET A 7 3.52 0.08 3.84
C MET A 7 2.46 -1.00 3.97
N ILE A 8 2.07 -1.60 2.85
CA ILE A 8 1.14 -2.72 2.78
C ILE A 8 1.92 -3.96 2.33
N ILE A 9 1.79 -5.05 3.08
CA ILE A 9 2.42 -6.34 2.79
C ILE A 9 1.34 -7.30 2.27
N GLY A 10 1.51 -7.76 1.03
CA GLY A 10 0.56 -8.59 0.30
C GLY A 10 -0.22 -7.78 -0.75
N ALA A 11 -0.04 -8.11 -2.03
CA ALA A 11 -0.75 -7.52 -3.18
C ALA A 11 -1.92 -8.41 -3.65
N GLY A 12 -2.63 -9.02 -2.71
CA GLY A 12 -3.96 -9.59 -2.97
C GLY A 12 -5.01 -8.49 -3.13
N ILE A 13 -6.26 -8.88 -3.43
CA ILE A 13 -7.35 -7.94 -3.70
C ILE A 13 -7.57 -6.94 -2.55
N SER A 14 -7.50 -7.41 -1.30
CA SER A 14 -7.66 -6.55 -0.12
C SER A 14 -6.51 -5.55 0.05
N GLY A 15 -5.27 -5.95 -0.26
CA GLY A 15 -4.10 -5.08 -0.16
C GLY A 15 -4.12 -3.96 -1.19
N ILE A 16 -4.58 -4.27 -2.41
CA ILE A 16 -4.75 -3.30 -3.49
C ILE A 16 -5.86 -2.29 -3.14
N GLU A 17 -7.04 -2.76 -2.73
CA GLU A 17 -8.17 -1.89 -2.36
C GLU A 17 -7.82 -0.97 -1.17
N ALA A 18 -7.14 -1.51 -0.15
CA ALA A 18 -6.66 -0.71 0.97
C ALA A 18 -5.64 0.35 0.51
N GLY A 19 -4.72 -0.03 -0.38
CA GLY A 19 -3.73 0.89 -0.93
C GLY A 19 -4.33 2.01 -1.76
N LEU A 20 -5.33 1.71 -2.58
CA LEU A 20 -6.06 2.71 -3.36
C LEU A 20 -6.78 3.71 -2.45
N THR A 21 -7.52 3.21 -1.46
CA THR A 21 -8.25 4.05 -0.48
C THR A 21 -7.31 5.03 0.23
N LEU A 22 -6.13 4.56 0.63
CA LEU A 22 -5.13 5.38 1.32
C LEU A 22 -4.44 6.36 0.37
N ALA A 23 -4.18 5.96 -0.88
CA ALA A 23 -3.63 6.85 -1.88
C ALA A 23 -4.61 8.00 -2.23
N GLU A 24 -5.91 7.73 -2.33
CA GLU A 24 -6.95 8.74 -2.53
C GLU A 24 -7.04 9.76 -1.39
N GLN A 25 -6.68 9.35 -0.17
CA GLN A 25 -6.58 10.23 0.99
C GLN A 25 -5.27 11.05 1.04
N GLY A 26 -4.40 10.88 0.04
CA GLY A 26 -3.14 11.61 -0.10
C GLY A 26 -1.95 10.99 0.64
N TYR A 27 -2.07 9.75 1.13
CA TYR A 27 -0.94 9.04 1.72
C TYR A 27 -0.01 8.48 0.65
N LYS A 28 1.30 8.48 0.94
CA LYS A 28 2.27 7.76 0.11
C LYS A 28 2.25 6.28 0.50
N VAL A 29 1.69 5.45 -0.37
CA VAL A 29 1.56 4.00 -0.14
C VAL A 29 2.69 3.23 -0.83
N ILE A 30 3.28 2.29 -0.12
CA ILE A 30 4.28 1.34 -0.61
C ILE A 30 3.66 -0.06 -0.50
N LEU A 31 3.33 -0.69 -1.63
CA LEU A 31 2.80 -2.04 -1.67
C LEU A 31 3.94 -3.03 -1.96
N VAL A 32 4.06 -4.08 -1.14
CA VAL A 32 5.09 -5.10 -1.26
C VAL A 32 4.44 -6.47 -1.35
N GLU A 33 4.79 -7.26 -2.36
CA GLU A 33 4.36 -8.66 -2.52
C GLU A 33 5.58 -9.53 -2.74
N ARG A 34 5.52 -10.75 -2.20
CA ARG A 34 6.52 -11.76 -2.47
C ARG A 34 6.29 -12.32 -3.87
N THR A 35 7.24 -12.12 -4.76
CA THR A 35 7.32 -12.87 -6.02
C THR A 35 8.05 -14.19 -5.81
N SER A 36 7.70 -15.22 -6.57
CA SER A 36 8.48 -16.46 -6.61
C SER A 36 9.83 -16.18 -7.29
N SER A 37 10.88 -16.87 -6.82
CA SER A 37 12.25 -16.76 -7.38
C SER A 37 12.41 -17.63 -8.62
#